data_AF-A0A3N2M0D1-F1
#
_entry.id   AF-A0A3N2M0D1-F1
#
_cell.length_a   1.000
_cell.length_b   1.000
_cell.length_c   1.000
_cell.angle_alpha   90.00
_cell.angle_beta   90.00
_cell.angle_gamma   90.00
#
_symmetry.space_group_name_H-M   'P 1'
#
loop_
_entity.id
_entity.type
_entity.pdbx_description
1 polymer ?
#
loop_
_entity_poly.entity_id
_entity_poly.type
_entity_poly.pdbx_seq_one_letter_code
_entity_poly.pdbx_strand_id
1 'polypeptide(L)' 'MRTEPKPNQNRTKTEQKNQIIDLIRTNVLITRIELAKQLGLHESSVQRRLDALVREGRLHHIGPTNGGSWEVIE' A
#
# COMPACT_ATOMS: atom_id res chain seq x y z
N MET A 1 15.86 -7.24 -28.15
CA MET A 1 15.24 -8.02 -27.06
C MET A 1 15.34 -7.20 -25.79
N ARG A 2 14.23 -6.66 -25.26
CA ARG A 2 14.25 -5.98 -23.96
C ARG A 2 14.19 -7.07 -22.89
N THR A 3 15.32 -7.47 -22.34
CA THR A 3 15.33 -8.32 -21.16
C THR A 3 14.91 -7.47 -19.98
N GLU A 4 13.62 -7.44 -19.69
CA GLU A 4 13.13 -6.95 -18.41
C GLU A 4 13.76 -7.83 -17.31
N PRO A 5 14.56 -7.27 -16.40
CA PRO A 5 15.09 -8.05 -15.30
C PRO A 5 13.88 -8.53 -14.48
N LYS A 6 13.75 -9.86 -14.32
CA LYS A 6 12.76 -10.47 -13.42
C LYS A 6 12.82 -9.70 -12.09
N PRO A 7 11.74 -9.02 -11.67
CA PRO A 7 11.83 -8.17 -10.50
C PRO A 7 12.23 -9.02 -9.31
N ASN A 8 13.39 -8.70 -8.74
CA ASN A 8 13.84 -9.27 -7.50
C ASN A 8 12.73 -9.04 -6.47
N GLN A 9 12.18 -10.11 -5.89
CA GLN A 9 10.95 -10.11 -5.08
C GLN A 9 11.00 -9.12 -3.88
N ASN A 10 12.19 -8.67 -3.48
CA ASN A 10 12.37 -7.66 -2.45
C ASN A 10 12.24 -6.22 -2.98
N ARG A 11 12.66 -5.93 -4.21
CA ARG A 11 12.59 -4.58 -4.79
C ARG A 11 11.13 -4.17 -5.03
N THR A 12 10.33 -5.10 -5.55
CA THR A 12 8.89 -4.93 -5.74
C THR A 12 8.14 -4.68 -4.43
N LYS A 13 8.61 -5.26 -3.31
CA LYS A 13 7.94 -5.02 -2.02
C LYS A 13 8.07 -3.57 -1.57
N THR A 14 9.23 -2.96 -1.74
CA THR A 14 9.46 -1.56 -1.36
C THR A 14 8.75 -0.61 -2.31
N GLU A 15 8.80 -0.86 -3.62
CA GLU A 15 8.06 -0.06 -4.61
C GLU A 15 6.55 -0.08 -4.34
N GLN A 16 5.98 -1.25 -4.04
CA GLN A 16 4.55 -1.37 -3.72
C GLN A 16 4.16 -0.63 -2.43
N LYS A 17 5.04 -0.56 -1.43
CA LYS A 17 4.78 0.25 -0.22
C LYS A 17 4.75 1.74 -0.54
N ASN A 18 5.71 2.22 -1.33
CA ASN A 18 5.75 3.62 -1.74
C ASN A 18 4.54 3.97 -2.61
N GLN A 19 4.14 3.08 -3.52
CA GLN A 19 2.97 3.25 -4.35
C GLN A 19 1.67 3.29 -3.52
N ILE A 20 1.56 2.52 -2.43
CA ILE A 20 0.44 2.64 -1.47
C ILE A 20 0.41 4.04 -0.85
N ILE A 21 1.56 4.56 -0.42
CA ILE A 21 1.65 5.91 0.16
C ILE A 21 1.24 6.97 -0.85
N ASP A 22 1.75 6.90 -2.08
CA ASP A 22 1.41 7.85 -3.14
C ASP A 22 -0.09 7.82 -3.48
N LEU A 23 -0.69 6.63 -3.50
CA LEU A 23 -2.13 6.45 -3.73
C LEU A 23 -2.95 7.04 -2.59
N ILE A 24 -2.57 6.80 -1.33
CA ILE A 24 -3.25 7.39 -0.15
C ILE A 24 -3.06 8.91 -0.12
N ARG A 25 -1.87 9.41 -0.49
CA ARG A 25 -1.60 10.84 -0.57
C ARG A 25 -2.43 11.53 -1.66
N THR A 26 -2.62 10.86 -2.78
CA THR A 26 -3.48 11.34 -3.88
C THR A 26 -4.96 11.24 -3.50
N ASN A 27 -5.33 10.19 -2.77
CA ASN A 27 -6.70 9.92 -2.34
C ASN A 27 -6.73 9.33 -0.94
N VAL A 28 -6.91 10.19 0.07
CA VAL A 28 -6.94 9.79 1.49
C VAL A 28 -8.14 8.88 1.81
N LEU A 29 -9.18 8.92 0.96
CA LEU A 29 -10.37 8.07 1.06
C LEU A 29 -10.21 6.72 0.34
N ILE A 30 -9.03 6.42 -0.22
CA ILE A 30 -8.82 5.16 -0.93
C ILE A 30 -8.99 3.98 0.02
N THR A 31 -9.80 2.99 -0.38
CA THR A 31 -10.00 1.80 0.43
C THR A 31 -8.91 0.76 0.16
N ARG A 32 -8.78 -0.22 1.06
CA ARG A 32 -7.93 -1.40 0.83
C ARG A 32 -8.28 -2.12 -0.47
N ILE A 33 -9.57 -2.14 -0.84
CA ILE A 33 -10.05 -2.82 -2.07
C ILE A 33 -9.57 -2.05 -3.30
N GLU A 34 -9.64 -0.72 -3.32
CA GLU A 34 -9.06 0.06 -4.41
C GLU A 34 -7.54 -0.10 -4.48
N LEU A 35 -6.83 -0.05 -3.35
CA LEU A 35 -5.38 -0.29 -3.32
C LEU A 35 -5.03 -1.66 -3.90
N ALA A 36 -5.76 -2.70 -3.52
CA ALA A 36 -5.61 -4.06 -4.04
C ALA A 36 -5.82 -4.11 -5.57
N LYS A 37 -6.87 -3.47 -6.07
CA LYS A 37 -7.15 -3.37 -7.51
C LYS A 37 -6.07 -2.60 -8.27
N GLN A 38 -5.63 -1.45 -7.75
CA GLN A 38 -4.61 -0.61 -8.37
C GLN A 38 -3.24 -1.31 -8.43
N LEU A 39 -2.90 -2.07 -7.38
CA LEU A 39 -1.64 -2.79 -7.30
C LEU A 39 -1.70 -4.18 -7.95
N GLY A 40 -2.89 -4.65 -8.37
CA GLY A 40 -3.10 -6.03 -8.80
C GLY A 40 -2.76 -7.06 -7.73
N LEU A 41 -2.90 -6.69 -6.46
CA LEU A 41 -2.56 -7.52 -5.30
C LEU A 41 -3.81 -8.02 -4.60
N HIS A 42 -3.68 -9.15 -3.90
CA HIS A 42 -4.72 -9.62 -3.00
C HIS A 42 -4.85 -8.67 -1.79
N GLU A 43 -6.07 -8.47 -1.28
CA GLU A 43 -6.33 -7.58 -0.14
C GLU A 43 -5.47 -7.89 1.08
N SER A 44 -5.27 -9.18 1.37
CA SER A 44 -4.41 -9.62 2.49
C SER A 44 -2.94 -9.19 2.33
N SER A 45 -2.45 -9.09 1.09
CA SER A 45 -1.09 -8.60 0.80
C SER A 45 -0.99 -7.09 1.01
N VAL A 46 -2.03 -6.35 0.63
CA VAL A 46 -2.12 -4.90 0.88
C VAL A 46 -2.23 -4.63 2.37
N GLN A 47 -3.06 -5.38 3.09
CA GLN A 47 -3.22 -5.23 4.54
C GLN A 47 -1.89 -5.42 5.28
N ARG A 48 -1.13 -6.48 4.97
CA ARG A 48 0.21 -6.68 5.57
C ARG A 48 1.15 -5.50 5.34
N ARG A 49 1.04 -4.82 4.20
CA ARG A 49 1.87 -3.64 3.87
C ARG A 49 1.40 -2.40 4.59
N LEU A 50 0.09 -2.19 4.66
CA LEU A 50 -0.52 -1.12 5.46
C LEU A 50 -0.11 -1.27 6.92
N ASP A 51 -0.25 -2.48 7.49
CA ASP A 51 0.16 -2.77 8.87
C ASP A 51 1.66 -2.51 9.07
N ALA A 52 2.51 -2.88 8.10
CA ALA A 52 3.94 -2.58 8.16
C ALA A 52 4.20 -1.07 8.14
N LEU A 53 3.52 -0.31 7.28
CA LEU A 53 3.65 1.15 7.18
C LEU A 53 3.13 1.87 8.44
N VAL A 54 2.06 1.36 9.05
CA VAL A 54 1.55 1.86 10.34
C VAL A 54 2.55 1.58 11.46
N ARG A 55 3.13 0.38 11.49
CA ARG A 55 4.20 0.02 12.46
C ARG A 55 5.49 0.81 12.25
N GLU A 56 5.80 1.15 11.00
CA GLU A 56 6.92 2.04 10.64
C GLU A 56 6.64 3.51 10.98
N GLY A 57 5.40 3.87 11.37
CA GLY A 57 5.01 5.24 11.70
C GLY A 57 4.76 6.14 10.47
N ARG A 58 4.64 5.55 9.27
CA ARG A 58 4.42 6.27 8.01
C ARG A 58 2.94 6.45 7.67
N LEU A 59 2.07 5.58 8.19
CA LEU A 59 0.61 5.64 8.02
C LEU A 59 -0.10 5.65 9.38
N HIS A 60 -1.20 6.38 9.46
CA HIS A 60 -2.16 6.32 10.55
C HIS A 60 -3.45 5.67 10.04
N HIS A 61 -3.95 4.65 10.74
CA HIS A 61 -5.27 4.10 10.44
C HIS A 61 -6.33 4.89 11.22
N ILE A 62 -7.17 5.62 10.50
CA ILE A 62 -8.23 6.47 11.06
C ILE A 62 -9.59 5.85 10.74
N GLY A 63 -10.26 5.32 11.76
CA GLY A 63 -11.64 4.87 11.66
C GLY A 63 -11.86 3.39 11.99
N PRO A 64 -13.09 2.88 11.79
CA PRO A 64 -13.49 1.56 12.23
C PRO A 64 -12.85 0.46 11.39
N THR A 65 -12.62 -0.73 11.98
CA THR A 65 -11.96 -1.90 11.36
C THR A 65 -12.52 -2.31 9.99
N ASN A 66 -13.77 -1.95 9.69
CA ASN A 66 -14.48 -2.30 8.45
C ASN A 66 -14.60 -1.15 7.43
N GLY A 67 -14.05 0.04 7.71
CA GLY A 67 -14.20 1.20 6.82
C GLY A 67 -13.32 2.40 7.16
N GLY A 68 -12.26 2.19 7.96
CA GLY A 68 -11.28 3.21 8.26
C GLY A 68 -10.52 3.64 7.01
N SER A 69 -10.15 4.91 7.01
CA SER A 69 -9.23 5.50 6.04
C SER A 69 -7.81 5.44 6.57
N TRP A 70 -6.84 5.66 5.70
CA TRP A 70 -5.44 5.79 6.10
C TRP A 70 -4.97 7.22 5.83
N GLU A 71 -4.22 7.77 6.76
CA GLU A 71 -3.57 9.07 6.62
C GLU A 71 -2.05 8.88 6.58
N VAL A 72 -1.37 9.60 5.70
CA VAL A 72 0.11 9.57 5.63
C VAL A 72 0.66 10.55 6.66
N ILE A 73 1.53 10.06 7.55
CA ILE A 73 2.13 10.85 8.65
C ILE A 73 3.61 11.19 8.41
N GLU A 74 4.23 10.64 7.34
CA GLU A 74 5.65 10.84 7.01
C GLU A 74 6.09 12.32 6.98
#